data_AF-A0AAU9M304-F1
#
_entry.id   AF-A0AAU9M304-F1
#
_cell.length_a   1.000
_cell.length_b   1.000
_cell.length_c   1.000
_cell.angle_alpha   90.00
_cell.angle_beta   90.00
_cell.angle_gamma   90.00
#
_symmetry.space_group_name_H-M   'P 1'
#
loop_
_entity.id
_entity.type
_entity.pdbx_description
1 polymer ?
#
loop_
_entity_poly.entity_id
_entity_poly.type
_entity_poly.pdbx_seq_one_letter_code
_entity_poly.pdbx_strand_id
1 'polypeptide(L)'
;MEDQRSFNSPRRTLSYSRNRGTTFSVFEADNKKASGVGVSGDHGPNLSEVYGFVGSISTVVATVIFMVWAYVPDPWLHSIGIFYYPSKYWALALPTYAMVIIATIFIFYMGLNFMATPPPSSFNSIFDENSRELVCFDSVLEEDDRPIEPYSDIGIDQINELMFKD
;
A
#
# COMPACT_ATOMS: atom_id res chain seq x y z
N MET A 1 -3.96 -51.14 25.93
CA MET A 1 -5.16 -50.30 25.75
C MET A 1 -4.64 -48.91 25.46
N GLU A 2 -5.04 -48.38 24.32
CA GLU A 2 -4.25 -47.50 23.46
C GLU A 2 -4.02 -46.07 24.02
N ASP A 3 -2.81 -45.57 23.74
CA ASP A 3 -2.43 -44.16 23.83
C ASP A 3 -3.16 -43.33 22.78
N GLN A 4 -4.05 -42.43 23.19
CA GLN A 4 -4.71 -41.48 22.30
C GLN A 4 -3.82 -40.27 22.03
N ARG A 5 -3.00 -40.36 20.97
CA ARG A 5 -2.27 -39.24 20.38
C ARG A 5 -3.12 -38.57 19.29
N SER A 6 -3.34 -37.26 19.48
CA SER A 6 -3.31 -36.20 18.47
C SER A 6 -4.03 -36.43 17.13
N PHE A 7 -5.19 -35.79 16.99
CA PHE A 7 -5.56 -35.11 15.74
C PHE A 7 -6.29 -33.80 16.09
N ASN A 8 -5.53 -32.74 16.38
CA ASN A 8 -6.07 -31.38 16.33
C ASN A 8 -6.32 -31.03 14.87
N SER A 9 -7.59 -31.04 14.48
CA SER A 9 -8.06 -30.65 13.14
C SER A 9 -7.90 -29.12 12.96
N PRO A 10 -7.12 -28.63 11.97
CA PRO A 10 -6.89 -27.20 11.74
C PRO A 10 -8.05 -26.48 11.02
N ARG A 11 -9.20 -27.13 10.81
CA ARG A 11 -10.25 -26.62 9.91
C ARG A 11 -11.18 -25.56 10.51
N ARG A 12 -10.81 -24.89 11.60
CA ARG A 12 -11.76 -24.05 12.36
C ARG A 12 -11.25 -22.69 12.77
N THR A 13 -10.54 -21.97 11.89
CA THR A 13 -10.25 -20.55 12.14
C THR A 13 -10.11 -19.78 10.84
N LEU A 14 -11.17 -19.06 10.43
CA LEU A 14 -11.14 -17.64 10.03
C LEU A 14 -12.41 -17.23 9.27
N SER A 15 -13.51 -17.07 9.99
CA SER A 15 -14.56 -16.12 9.58
C SER A 15 -14.36 -14.84 10.40
N TYR A 16 -13.31 -14.07 10.11
CA TYR A 16 -13.13 -12.78 10.78
C TYR A 16 -12.75 -11.68 9.79
N SER A 17 -13.69 -10.73 9.65
CA SER A 17 -13.47 -9.36 9.21
C SER A 17 -13.16 -9.12 7.72
N ARG A 18 -14.21 -9.27 6.89
CA ARG A 18 -14.33 -8.51 5.64
C ARG A 18 -15.01 -7.17 5.91
N ASN A 19 -14.31 -6.24 6.58
CA ASN A 19 -14.81 -4.87 6.73
C ASN A 19 -13.70 -3.81 6.94
N ARG A 20 -12.63 -3.88 6.13
CA ARG A 20 -11.51 -2.91 6.14
C ARG A 20 -11.58 -1.90 4.98
N GLY A 21 -12.77 -1.39 4.68
CA GLY A 21 -12.98 -0.46 3.55
C GLY A 21 -13.31 0.99 3.92
N THR A 22 -13.43 1.33 5.20
CA THR A 22 -14.18 2.53 5.63
C THR A 22 -13.33 3.77 5.93
N THR A 23 -12.00 3.66 5.96
CA THR A 23 -11.12 4.80 6.28
C THR A 23 -10.51 5.47 5.05
N PHE A 24 -10.33 4.73 3.95
CA PHE A 24 -9.95 5.33 2.66
C PHE A 24 -11.14 5.99 1.95
N SER A 25 -12.38 5.59 2.30
CA SER A 25 -13.60 6.13 1.69
C SER A 25 -13.92 7.56 2.08
N VAL A 26 -13.33 8.14 3.13
CA VAL A 26 -13.66 9.52 3.55
C VAL A 26 -13.08 10.56 2.59
N PHE A 27 -11.88 10.31 2.04
CA PHE A 27 -11.31 11.15 0.99
C PHE A 27 -11.81 10.77 -0.41
N GLU A 28 -12.18 9.50 -0.62
CA GLU A 28 -12.64 9.03 -1.93
C GLU A 28 -14.13 9.30 -2.20
N ALA A 29 -14.97 9.34 -1.16
CA ALA A 29 -16.41 9.60 -1.31
C ALA A 29 -16.72 11.04 -1.76
N ASP A 30 -15.83 12.00 -1.47
CA ASP A 30 -16.00 13.38 -1.94
C ASP A 30 -15.63 13.52 -3.44
N ASN A 31 -14.67 12.71 -3.92
CA ASN A 31 -14.28 12.69 -5.33
C ASN A 31 -15.31 11.92 -6.19
N LYS A 32 -15.97 10.90 -5.63
CA LYS A 32 -16.91 10.04 -6.36
C LYS A 32 -18.24 10.70 -6.71
N LYS A 33 -18.63 11.80 -6.07
CA LYS A 33 -19.84 12.55 -6.45
C LYS A 33 -19.68 13.38 -7.72
N ALA A 34 -18.46 13.60 -8.20
CA ALA A 34 -18.19 14.29 -9.46
C ALA A 34 -18.01 13.33 -10.65
N SER A 35 -17.83 12.03 -10.40
CA SER A 35 -17.62 11.00 -11.44
C SER A 35 -18.83 10.08 -11.54
N GLY A 36 -19.97 10.66 -11.94
CA GLY A 36 -21.05 9.89 -12.52
C GLY A 36 -20.59 9.40 -13.89
N VAL A 37 -20.23 8.12 -14.00
CA VAL A 37 -20.00 7.42 -15.26
C VAL A 37 -21.26 7.54 -16.12
N GLY A 38 -21.21 8.48 -17.07
CA GLY A 38 -22.20 8.71 -18.11
C GLY A 38 -21.54 8.49 -19.46
N VAL A 39 -22.04 7.50 -20.19
CA VAL A 39 -21.65 7.14 -21.54
C VAL A 39 -22.07 8.23 -22.54
N SER A 40 -21.13 8.60 -23.40
CA SER A 40 -21.25 9.22 -24.74
C SER A 40 -21.84 10.63 -24.87
N GLY A 41 -21.05 11.52 -25.52
CA GLY A 41 -21.47 12.81 -26.07
C GLY A 41 -20.47 13.92 -25.74
N ASP A 42 -19.66 14.32 -26.73
CA ASP A 42 -18.78 15.51 -26.75
C ASP A 42 -18.00 15.80 -25.46
N HIS A 43 -16.86 15.13 -25.29
CA HIS A 43 -15.94 15.40 -24.17
C HIS A 43 -15.25 16.76 -24.37
N GLY A 44 -15.85 17.80 -23.77
CA GLY A 44 -15.07 18.93 -23.26
C GLY A 44 -13.96 18.42 -22.34
N PRO A 45 -12.91 19.20 -22.10
CA PRO A 45 -11.76 18.75 -21.32
C PRO A 45 -12.23 18.19 -19.96
N ASN A 46 -11.75 16.99 -19.61
CA ASN A 46 -12.11 16.33 -18.37
C ASN A 46 -11.89 17.30 -17.21
N LEU A 47 -12.91 17.48 -16.35
CA LEU A 47 -12.87 18.46 -15.26
C LEU A 47 -11.63 18.27 -14.35
N SER A 48 -11.14 17.03 -14.23
CA SER A 48 -9.90 16.68 -13.52
C SER A 48 -8.63 17.21 -14.18
N GLU A 49 -8.54 17.21 -15.52
CA GLU A 49 -7.38 17.72 -16.25
C GLU A 49 -7.31 19.25 -16.16
N VAL A 50 -8.45 19.93 -16.28
CA VAL A 50 -8.52 21.39 -16.14
C VAL A 50 -8.15 21.81 -14.73
N TYR A 51 -8.70 21.15 -13.70
CA TYR A 51 -8.36 21.46 -12.32
C TYR A 51 -6.89 21.14 -12.00
N GLY A 52 -6.36 20.04 -12.52
CA GLY A 52 -4.95 19.68 -12.39
C GLY A 52 -4.03 20.73 -13.04
N PHE A 53 -4.38 21.21 -14.24
CA PHE A 53 -3.63 22.27 -14.93
C PHE A 53 -3.65 23.58 -14.16
N VAL A 54 -4.84 24.08 -13.78
CA VAL A 54 -4.99 25.32 -13.00
C VAL A 54 -4.30 25.18 -11.64
N GLY A 55 -4.46 24.04 -10.99
CA GLY A 55 -3.77 23.70 -9.74
C GLY A 55 -2.26 23.76 -9.89
N SER A 56 -1.70 23.16 -10.95
CA SER A 56 -0.25 23.17 -11.20
C SER A 56 0.33 24.58 -11.41
N ILE A 57 -0.38 25.44 -12.14
CA ILE A 57 0.06 26.83 -12.34
C ILE A 57 -0.06 27.60 -11.02
N SER A 58 -1.18 27.43 -10.32
CA SER A 58 -1.43 28.07 -9.03
C SER A 58 -0.38 27.69 -7.98
N THR A 59 0.02 26.41 -7.91
CA THR A 59 1.04 25.96 -6.97
C THR A 59 2.41 26.53 -7.31
N VAL A 60 2.80 26.60 -8.58
CA VAL A 60 4.07 27.23 -9.00
C VAL A 60 4.07 28.71 -8.62
N VAL A 61 3.01 29.46 -8.97
CA VAL A 61 2.90 30.89 -8.66
C VAL A 61 2.92 31.12 -7.14
N ALA A 62 2.12 30.37 -6.38
CA ALA A 62 2.09 30.46 -4.92
C ALA A 62 3.46 30.14 -4.30
N THR A 63 4.18 29.16 -4.84
CA THR A 63 5.54 28.81 -4.38
C THR A 63 6.52 29.94 -4.63
N VAL A 64 6.46 30.59 -5.80
CA VAL A 64 7.32 31.75 -6.08
C VAL A 64 7.02 32.89 -5.12
N ILE A 65 5.74 33.23 -4.91
CA ILE A 65 5.34 34.27 -3.95
C ILE A 65 5.81 33.91 -2.52
N PHE A 66 5.66 32.65 -2.12
CA PHE A 66 6.12 32.15 -0.83
C PHE A 66 7.64 32.28 -0.68
N MET A 67 8.43 31.91 -1.69
CA MET A 67 9.88 32.06 -1.68
C MET A 67 10.29 33.53 -1.56
N VAL A 68 9.67 34.41 -2.34
CA VAL A 68 9.93 35.86 -2.25
C VAL A 68 9.62 36.36 -0.84
N TRP A 69 8.47 36.03 -0.28
CA TRP A 69 8.11 36.41 1.09
C TRP A 69 9.08 35.84 2.14
N ALA A 70 9.51 34.59 1.99
CA ALA A 70 10.41 33.91 2.93
C ALA A 70 11.81 34.52 2.96
N TYR A 71 12.36 34.90 1.80
CA TYR A 71 13.74 35.38 1.69
C TYR A 71 13.90 36.91 1.72
N VAL A 72 12.86 37.69 1.40
CA VAL A 72 12.96 39.15 1.43
C VAL A 72 13.03 39.67 2.88
N PRO A 73 14.00 40.52 3.23
CA PRO A 73 14.14 41.05 4.59
C PRO A 73 13.01 42.02 4.95
N ASP A 74 12.66 42.11 6.25
CA ASP A 74 11.51 42.89 6.74
C ASP A 74 11.54 44.38 6.33
N PRO A 75 12.70 45.09 6.32
CA PRO A 75 12.74 46.49 5.91
C PRO A 75 12.23 46.73 4.47
N TRP A 76 12.46 45.77 3.57
CA TRP A 76 12.00 45.88 2.19
C TRP A 76 10.49 45.66 2.09
N LEU A 77 9.95 44.69 2.84
CA LEU A 77 8.50 44.48 2.93
C LEU A 77 7.78 45.71 3.49
N HIS A 78 8.33 46.32 4.54
CA HIS A 78 7.80 47.55 5.13
C HIS A 78 7.87 48.73 4.15
N SER A 79 8.92 48.83 3.32
CA SER A 79 9.01 49.85 2.28
C SER A 79 7.94 49.71 1.19
N ILE A 80 7.44 48.50 0.95
CA ILE A 80 6.36 48.21 0.01
C ILE A 80 4.97 48.44 0.66
N GLY A 81 4.92 48.68 1.98
CA GLY A 81 3.70 48.91 2.73
C GLY A 81 3.07 47.64 3.31
N ILE A 82 3.79 46.51 3.31
CA ILE A 82 3.31 45.23 3.85
C ILE A 82 3.73 45.12 5.32
N PHE A 83 2.82 45.47 6.23
CA PHE A 83 3.07 45.42 7.69
C PHE A 83 2.45 44.22 8.39
N TYR A 84 1.49 43.53 7.75
CA TYR A 84 0.75 42.42 8.35
C TYR A 84 1.00 41.13 7.58
N TYR A 85 1.92 40.32 8.09
CA TYR A 85 2.23 38.99 7.57
C TYR A 85 2.55 38.04 8.74
N PRO A 86 2.39 36.72 8.57
CA PRO A 86 2.73 35.76 9.63
C PRO A 86 4.22 35.80 9.96
N SER A 87 4.63 35.24 11.11
CA SER A 87 6.05 35.12 11.44
C SER A 87 6.81 34.33 10.37
N LYS A 88 8.00 34.79 9.97
CA LYS A 88 8.89 34.09 9.03
C LYS A 88 9.28 32.68 9.48
N TYR A 89 9.13 32.37 10.77
CA TYR A 89 9.28 31.00 11.27
C TYR A 89 8.41 29.99 10.50
N TRP A 90 7.23 30.40 10.03
CA TRP A 90 6.36 29.55 9.23
C TRP A 90 6.98 29.10 7.90
N ALA A 91 7.93 29.86 7.35
CA ALA A 91 8.65 29.47 6.14
C ALA A 91 9.46 28.18 6.36
N LEU A 92 9.96 27.95 7.57
CA LEU A 92 10.67 26.72 7.96
C LEU A 92 9.70 25.66 8.53
N ALA A 93 8.69 26.09 9.29
CA ALA A 93 7.76 25.18 9.93
C ALA A 93 6.97 24.36 8.89
N LEU A 94 6.46 24.99 7.83
CA LEU A 94 5.68 24.29 6.80
C LEU A 94 6.44 23.12 6.14
N PRO A 95 7.64 23.30 5.56
CA PRO A 95 8.36 22.18 4.94
C PRO A 95 8.81 21.13 5.95
N THR A 96 9.14 21.52 7.18
CA THR A 96 9.52 20.56 8.23
C THR A 96 8.33 19.69 8.66
N TYR A 97 7.16 20.29 8.90
CA TYR A 97 5.94 19.53 9.17
C TYR A 97 5.54 18.63 8.01
N ALA A 98 5.69 19.07 6.76
CA ALA A 98 5.41 18.23 5.59
C ALA A 98 6.30 16.97 5.58
N MET A 99 7.61 17.12 5.84
CA MET A 99 8.53 15.98 5.95
C MET A 99 8.16 15.03 7.10
N VAL A 100 7.80 15.58 8.27
CA VAL A 100 7.38 14.78 9.42
C VAL A 100 6.09 14.01 9.12
N ILE A 101 5.12 14.64 8.46
CA ILE A 101 3.87 13.99 8.04
C ILE A 101 4.16 12.84 7.07
N ILE A 102 5.00 13.05 6.05
CA ILE A 102 5.37 12.01 5.09
C ILE A 102 6.03 10.83 5.81
N ALA A 103 7.02 11.08 6.67
CA ALA A 103 7.67 10.03 7.45
C ALA A 103 6.67 9.29 8.36
N THR A 104 5.75 10.02 8.99
CA THR A 104 4.70 9.45 9.84
C THR A 104 3.77 8.55 9.04
N ILE A 105 3.38 8.95 7.82
CA ILE A 105 2.55 8.13 6.93
C ILE A 105 3.26 6.81 6.62
N PHE A 106 4.56 6.82 6.30
CA PHE A 106 5.31 5.60 6.03
C PHE A 106 5.41 4.67 7.24
N ILE A 107 5.75 5.22 8.41
CA ILE A 107 5.83 4.44 9.66
C ILE A 107 4.46 3.85 10.01
N PHE A 108 3.41 4.66 9.91
CA PHE A 108 2.05 4.22 10.20
C PHE A 108 1.57 3.17 9.22
N TYR A 109 1.82 3.36 7.92
CA TYR A 109 1.55 2.36 6.89
C TYR A 109 2.26 1.05 7.18
N MET A 110 3.55 1.09 7.51
CA MET A 110 4.32 -0.10 7.88
C MET A 110 3.70 -0.80 9.10
N GLY A 111 3.38 -0.05 10.16
CA GLY A 111 2.73 -0.60 11.36
C GLY A 111 1.36 -1.23 11.07
N LEU A 112 0.55 -0.59 10.21
CA LEU A 112 -0.73 -1.14 9.77
C LEU A 112 -0.54 -2.42 8.95
N ASN A 113 0.48 -2.48 8.08
CA ASN A 113 0.79 -3.70 7.34
C ASN A 113 1.19 -4.83 8.30
N PHE A 114 2.08 -4.57 9.27
CA PHE A 114 2.45 -5.57 10.29
C PHE A 114 1.26 -6.04 11.15
N MET A 115 0.27 -5.18 11.37
CA MET A 115 -0.97 -5.57 12.07
C MET A 115 -1.95 -6.33 11.16
N ALA A 116 -1.87 -6.13 9.85
CA ALA A 116 -2.74 -6.75 8.86
C ALA A 116 -2.22 -8.09 8.34
N THR A 117 -0.90 -8.29 8.33
CA THR A 117 -0.25 -9.50 7.83
C THR A 117 0.15 -10.43 8.98
N PRO A 118 0.26 -11.74 8.74
CA PRO A 118 0.93 -12.66 9.64
C PRO A 118 2.35 -12.16 10.00
N PRO A 119 2.89 -12.56 11.16
CA PRO A 119 4.25 -12.17 11.54
C PRO A 119 5.23 -12.67 10.47
N PRO A 120 6.33 -11.93 10.21
CA PRO A 120 7.28 -12.26 9.14
C PRO A 120 7.99 -13.61 9.33
N SER A 121 7.95 -14.17 10.54
CA SER A 121 8.46 -15.49 10.87
C SER A 121 7.47 -16.63 10.60
N SER A 122 6.23 -16.33 10.17
CA SER A 122 5.22 -17.36 9.93
C SER A 122 5.30 -17.93 8.52
N PHE A 123 5.30 -19.25 8.43
CA PHE A 123 5.22 -20.00 7.17
C PHE A 123 3.91 -19.77 6.39
N ASN A 124 2.87 -19.24 7.05
CA ASN A 124 1.61 -18.84 6.41
C ASN A 124 1.78 -17.71 5.38
N SER A 125 2.93 -17.02 5.34
CA SER A 125 3.25 -16.07 4.27
C SER A 125 3.84 -16.75 3.03
N ILE A 126 4.32 -17.99 3.16
CA ILE A 126 4.90 -18.79 2.08
C ILE A 126 3.87 -19.80 1.55
N PHE A 127 3.07 -20.38 2.44
CA PHE A 127 2.04 -21.37 2.12
C PHE A 127 0.65 -20.82 2.47
N ASP A 128 -0.30 -20.95 1.53
CA ASP A 128 -1.70 -20.59 1.73
C ASP A 128 -2.61 -21.85 1.67
N GLU A 129 -3.92 -21.67 1.84
CA GLU A 129 -4.90 -22.77 1.78
C GLU A 129 -4.95 -23.47 0.41
N ASN A 130 -4.48 -22.80 -0.66
CA ASN A 130 -4.47 -23.35 -2.00
C ASN A 130 -3.16 -24.06 -2.34
N SER A 131 -2.15 -23.96 -1.48
CA SER A 131 -0.86 -24.60 -1.70
C SER A 131 -0.98 -26.12 -1.65
N ARG A 132 -0.42 -26.80 -2.66
CA ARG A 132 -0.52 -28.25 -2.84
C ARG A 132 0.82 -28.91 -2.62
N GLU A 133 0.98 -29.60 -1.50
CA GLU A 133 2.18 -30.40 -1.23
C GLU A 133 2.19 -31.71 -2.02
N LEU A 134 3.40 -32.18 -2.36
CA LEU A 134 3.58 -33.42 -3.09
C LEU A 134 3.21 -34.58 -2.18
N VAL A 135 2.12 -35.26 -2.51
CA VAL A 135 1.74 -36.50 -1.83
C VAL A 135 2.65 -37.59 -2.36
N CYS A 136 3.69 -37.93 -1.58
CA CYS A 136 4.57 -39.04 -1.89
C CYS A 136 3.73 -40.32 -1.95
N PHE A 137 3.51 -40.85 -3.15
CA PHE A 137 2.96 -42.19 -3.33
C PHE A 137 4.04 -43.19 -2.90
N ASP A 138 3.67 -44.15 -2.05
CA ASP A 138 4.56 -45.22 -1.61
C ASP A 138 5.27 -45.81 -2.83
N SER A 139 6.60 -45.80 -2.78
CA SER A 139 7.55 -46.23 -3.82
C SER A 139 7.53 -47.75 -4.09
N VAL A 140 6.41 -48.41 -3.80
CA VAL A 140 6.24 -49.86 -3.84
C VAL A 140 5.53 -50.33 -5.13
N LEU A 141 5.11 -49.42 -6.01
CA LEU A 141 4.58 -49.78 -7.34
C LEU A 141 5.70 -49.79 -8.39
N GLU A 142 5.80 -50.91 -9.11
CA GLU A 142 6.66 -51.10 -10.27
C GLU A 142 6.48 -49.94 -11.26
N GLU A 143 7.58 -49.52 -11.90
CA GLU A 143 7.68 -48.31 -12.72
C GLU A 143 6.65 -48.24 -13.87
N ASP A 144 6.16 -49.39 -14.32
CA ASP A 144 5.26 -49.56 -15.46
C ASP A 144 3.76 -49.38 -15.13
N ASP A 145 3.37 -49.42 -13.84
CA ASP A 145 1.97 -49.29 -13.37
C ASP A 145 1.71 -48.02 -12.55
N ARG A 146 2.66 -47.06 -12.57
CA ARG A 146 2.53 -45.82 -11.79
C ARG A 146 1.48 -44.89 -12.40
N PRO A 147 0.41 -44.52 -11.67
CA PRO A 147 -0.52 -43.50 -12.13
C PRO A 147 0.21 -42.15 -12.25
N ILE A 148 -0.23 -41.32 -13.20
CA ILE A 148 0.30 -39.96 -13.36
C ILE A 148 0.14 -39.22 -12.04
N GLU A 149 1.25 -38.69 -11.53
CA GLU A 149 1.26 -37.95 -10.27
C GLU A 149 0.36 -36.69 -10.36
N PRO A 150 -0.42 -36.39 -9.31
CA PRO A 150 -1.18 -35.15 -9.25
C PRO A 150 -0.24 -33.93 -9.28
N TYR A 151 -0.67 -32.85 -9.93
CA TYR A 151 0.09 -31.60 -9.90
C TYR A 151 0.17 -31.05 -8.46
N SER A 152 1.37 -30.63 -8.08
CA SER A 152 1.72 -30.10 -6.76
C SER A 152 2.66 -28.90 -6.93
N ASP A 153 2.64 -27.98 -5.98
CA ASP A 153 3.55 -26.85 -5.92
C ASP A 153 4.93 -27.32 -5.45
N ILE A 154 5.96 -26.83 -6.13
CA ILE A 154 7.34 -27.03 -5.72
C ILE A 154 7.76 -25.91 -4.76
N GLY A 155 8.34 -26.29 -3.62
CA GLY A 155 8.84 -25.33 -2.63
C GLY A 155 9.95 -24.44 -3.20
N ILE A 156 9.98 -23.17 -2.77
CA ILE A 156 11.02 -22.23 -3.21
C ILE A 156 12.42 -22.69 -2.80
N ASP A 157 12.53 -23.43 -1.69
CA ASP A 157 13.73 -24.09 -1.23
C ASP A 157 14.24 -25.12 -2.25
N GLN A 158 13.34 -25.96 -2.79
CA GLN A 158 13.68 -26.99 -3.79
C GLN A 158 14.07 -26.36 -5.13
N ILE A 159 13.33 -25.35 -5.61
CA ILE A 159 13.72 -24.64 -6.84
C ILE A 159 15.07 -23.96 -6.65
N ASN A 160 15.29 -23.29 -5.51
CA ASN A 160 16.54 -22.58 -5.26
C ASN A 160 17.72 -23.55 -5.18
N GLU A 161 17.54 -24.73 -4.57
CA GLU A 161 18.54 -25.79 -4.60
C GLU A 161 18.81 -26.28 -6.02
N LEU A 162 17.77 -26.56 -6.80
CA LEU A 162 17.89 -27.10 -8.16
C LEU A 162 18.46 -26.09 -9.16
N MET A 163 18.21 -24.80 -8.95
CA MET A 163 18.65 -23.71 -9.83
C MET A 163 20.07 -23.23 -9.51
N PHE A 164 20.50 -23.30 -8.24
CA PHE A 164 21.76 -22.70 -7.78
C PHE A 164 22.76 -23.68 -7.17
N LYS A 165 22.45 -24.99 -7.06
CA LYS A 165 23.50 -26.00 -6.84
C LYS A 165 24.14 -26.39 -8.17
N ASP A 166 25.39 -25.99 -8.34
CA ASP A 166 26.36 -26.63 -9.24
C ASP A 166 26.99 -27.87 -8.57
#